data_AF-A0A538MFM7-F1
#
_entry.id   AF-A0A538MFM7-F1
#
_cell.length_a   1.000
_cell.length_b   1.000
_cell.length_c   1.000
_cell.angle_alpha   90.00
_cell.angle_beta   90.00
_cell.angle_gamma   90.00
#
_symmetry.space_group_name_H-M   'P 1'
#
loop_
_entity.id
_entity.type
_entity.pdbx_description
1 polymer ?
#
loop_
_entity_poly.entity_id
_entity_poly.type
_entity_poly.pdbx_seq_one_letter_code
_entity_poly.pdbx_strand_id
1 'polypeptide(L)'
;MLALAMLLSGSASAKPPWLTDLALINKGIDRAVALNRIDGTEAAEYRGDANAAADVLPKLPSSRYRNLAAVAHQVAGFWKGYDSPRGRTLFAMLAFNTRWFASHWDQKPGKDVFDSSDGIWYRAFPGIGFQFHPLENFGKLNNFVAQKNTTRAEQLAQSLLDRSVVRAGGLAWEYYFRFEGGQPPWISGM
;
A
#
# COMPACT_ATOMS: atom_id res chain seq x y z
N MET A 1 17.83 41.81 -44.54
CA MET A 1 16.95 40.68 -44.17
C MET A 1 17.76 39.65 -43.42
N LEU A 2 17.52 39.46 -42.12
CA LEU A 2 17.90 38.24 -41.41
C LEU A 2 16.80 37.97 -40.38
N ALA A 3 15.96 36.98 -40.65
CA ALA A 3 14.96 36.47 -39.72
C ALA A 3 15.62 35.39 -38.86
N LEU A 4 15.71 35.64 -37.55
CA LEU A 4 16.20 34.68 -36.58
C LEU A 4 15.01 33.79 -36.17
N ALA A 5 14.98 32.56 -36.67
CA ALA A 5 13.97 31.58 -36.31
C ALA A 5 14.24 31.04 -34.89
N MET A 6 13.40 31.41 -33.91
CA MET A 6 13.35 30.76 -32.61
C MET A 6 12.63 29.41 -32.75
N LEU A 7 13.39 28.32 -32.62
CA LEU A 7 12.84 26.98 -32.46
C LEU A 7 12.33 26.83 -31.02
N LEU A 8 11.03 26.98 -30.83
CA LEU A 8 10.33 26.54 -29.61
C LEU A 8 10.30 25.02 -29.61
N SER A 9 11.26 24.40 -28.93
CA SER A 9 11.21 22.99 -28.57
C SER A 9 10.09 22.78 -27.54
N GLY A 10 8.93 22.36 -28.01
CA GLY A 10 7.84 21.90 -27.15
C GLY A 10 8.30 20.66 -26.37
N SER A 11 8.61 20.83 -25.08
CA SER A 11 8.81 19.73 -24.16
C SER A 11 7.50 18.95 -24.03
N ALA A 12 7.37 17.83 -24.73
CA ALA A 12 6.30 16.89 -24.48
C ALA A 12 6.38 16.48 -23.00
N SER A 13 5.38 16.88 -22.20
CA SER A 13 5.34 16.57 -20.78
C SER A 13 5.29 15.04 -20.63
N ALA A 14 6.34 14.46 -20.03
CA ALA A 14 6.40 13.03 -19.81
C ALA A 14 5.20 12.60 -18.95
N LYS A 15 4.54 11.50 -19.32
CA LYS A 15 3.44 10.94 -18.53
C LYS A 15 3.94 10.70 -17.09
N PRO A 16 3.15 11.07 -16.07
CA PRO A 16 3.60 10.88 -14.70
C PRO A 16 3.77 9.37 -14.39
N PRO A 17 4.81 8.98 -13.62
CA PRO A 17 5.16 7.57 -13.40
C PRO A 17 4.02 6.70 -12.85
N TRP A 18 3.16 7.28 -12.01
CA TRP A 18 2.05 6.56 -11.38
C TRP A 18 1.03 6.00 -12.39
N LEU A 19 0.94 6.52 -13.61
CA LEU A 19 0.09 5.93 -14.66
C LEU A 19 0.60 4.54 -15.07
N THR A 20 1.91 4.37 -15.15
CA THR A 20 2.53 3.07 -15.44
C THR A 20 2.32 2.11 -14.27
N ASP A 21 2.44 2.60 -13.04
CA ASP A 21 2.21 1.82 -11.84
C ASP A 21 0.76 1.30 -11.78
N LEU A 22 -0.24 2.16 -12.02
CA LEU A 22 -1.65 1.75 -12.06
C LEU A 22 -1.94 0.73 -13.16
N ALA A 23 -1.31 0.86 -14.33
CA ALA A 23 -1.43 -0.13 -15.40
C ALA A 23 -0.84 -1.50 -14.98
N LEU A 24 0.30 -1.50 -14.28
CA LEU A 24 0.89 -2.72 -13.72
C LEU A 24 0.02 -3.33 -12.62
N ILE A 25 -0.60 -2.51 -11.77
CA ILE A 25 -1.55 -2.95 -10.74
C ILE A 25 -2.71 -3.70 -11.40
N ASN A 26 -3.38 -3.09 -12.39
CA ASN A 26 -4.49 -3.73 -13.10
C ASN A 26 -4.07 -5.04 -13.78
N LYS A 27 -2.90 -5.05 -14.43
CA LYS A 27 -2.32 -6.28 -14.99
C LYS A 27 -2.08 -7.36 -13.93
N GLY A 28 -1.63 -6.96 -12.74
CA GLY A 28 -1.42 -7.87 -11.62
C GLY A 28 -2.72 -8.47 -11.10
N ILE A 29 -3.79 -7.66 -10.99
CA ILE A 29 -5.13 -8.12 -10.63
C ILE A 29 -5.64 -9.13 -11.65
N ASP A 30 -5.59 -8.81 -12.95
CA ASP A 30 -6.03 -9.71 -14.02
C ASP A 30 -5.26 -11.03 -14.00
N ARG A 31 -3.95 -10.96 -13.77
CA ARG A 31 -3.09 -12.15 -13.62
C ARG A 31 -3.51 -12.99 -12.42
N ALA A 32 -3.77 -12.39 -11.26
CA ALA A 32 -4.12 -13.11 -10.06
C ALA A 32 -5.48 -13.82 -10.20
N VAL A 33 -6.46 -13.17 -10.82
CA VAL A 33 -7.75 -13.78 -11.20
C VAL A 33 -7.54 -14.95 -12.15
N ALA A 34 -6.77 -14.77 -13.23
CA ALA A 34 -6.50 -15.84 -14.20
C ALA A 34 -5.79 -17.06 -13.59
N LEU A 35 -5.06 -16.86 -12.49
CA LEU A 35 -4.39 -17.91 -11.72
C LEU A 35 -5.24 -18.47 -10.56
N ASN A 36 -6.48 -18.02 -10.40
CA ASN A 36 -7.37 -18.34 -9.26
C ASN A 36 -6.71 -18.08 -7.89
N ARG A 37 -5.89 -17.02 -7.81
CA ARG A 37 -5.21 -16.61 -6.57
C ARG A 37 -6.00 -15.58 -5.76
N ILE A 38 -6.94 -14.91 -6.43
CA ILE A 38 -7.96 -14.03 -5.85
C ILE A 38 -9.28 -14.28 -6.58
N ASP A 39 -10.39 -14.01 -5.93
CA ASP A 39 -11.71 -14.13 -6.53
C ASP A 39 -12.18 -12.83 -7.23
N GLY A 40 -13.40 -12.85 -7.78
CA GLY A 40 -13.98 -11.71 -8.48
C GLY A 40 -14.32 -10.53 -7.57
N THR A 41 -14.64 -10.78 -6.30
CA THR A 41 -14.96 -9.76 -5.30
C THR A 41 -13.69 -9.02 -4.92
N GLU A 42 -12.64 -9.74 -4.54
CA GLU A 42 -11.32 -9.18 -4.23
C GLU A 42 -10.79 -8.36 -5.41
N ALA A 43 -10.90 -8.90 -6.63
CA ALA A 43 -10.46 -8.18 -7.82
C ALA A 43 -11.27 -6.91 -8.12
N ALA A 44 -12.56 -6.87 -7.78
CA ALA A 44 -13.37 -5.67 -7.93
C ALA A 44 -12.99 -4.61 -6.89
N GLU A 45 -12.81 -5.02 -5.63
CA GLU A 45 -12.36 -4.14 -4.55
C GLU A 45 -11.00 -3.52 -4.87
N TYR A 46 -10.02 -4.32 -5.30
CA TYR A 46 -8.67 -3.86 -5.60
C TYR A 46 -8.63 -2.88 -6.78
N ARG A 47 -9.49 -3.08 -7.79
CA ARG A 47 -9.66 -2.10 -8.87
C ARG A 47 -10.30 -0.81 -8.36
N GLY A 48 -11.25 -0.91 -7.44
CA GLY A 48 -11.83 0.25 -6.75
C GLY A 48 -10.77 1.08 -6.04
N ASP A 49 -9.90 0.43 -5.26
CA ASP A 49 -8.81 1.10 -4.54
C ASP A 49 -7.79 1.75 -5.49
N ALA A 50 -7.43 1.06 -6.58
CA ALA A 50 -6.54 1.61 -7.60
C ALA A 50 -7.16 2.82 -8.33
N ASN A 51 -8.45 2.76 -8.66
CA ASN A 51 -9.16 3.87 -9.29
C ASN A 51 -9.27 5.08 -8.35
N ALA A 52 -9.56 4.85 -7.06
CA ALA A 52 -9.58 5.92 -6.07
C ALA A 52 -8.21 6.61 -5.95
N ALA A 53 -7.11 5.86 -5.98
CA ALA A 53 -5.76 6.42 -6.01
C ALA A 53 -5.53 7.25 -7.29
N ALA A 54 -5.96 6.75 -8.44
CA ALA A 54 -5.88 7.45 -9.74
C ALA A 54 -6.61 8.80 -9.73
N ASP A 55 -7.77 8.86 -9.07
CA ASP A 55 -8.58 10.08 -8.96
C ASP A 55 -7.98 11.12 -8.01
N VAL A 56 -7.24 10.68 -6.99
CA VAL A 56 -6.67 11.53 -5.95
C VAL A 56 -5.29 12.05 -6.34
N LEU A 57 -4.41 11.17 -6.85
CA LEU A 57 -3.01 11.48 -7.19
C LEU A 57 -2.79 12.79 -7.96
N PRO A 58 -3.50 13.09 -9.07
CA PRO A 58 -3.25 14.31 -9.84
C PRO A 58 -3.63 15.60 -9.10
N LYS A 59 -4.39 15.51 -8.01
CA LYS A 59 -4.85 16.65 -7.21
C LYS A 59 -3.94 16.93 -6.01
N LEU A 60 -3.03 16.01 -5.68
CA LEU A 60 -2.21 16.13 -4.48
C LEU A 60 -0.99 17.04 -4.72
N PRO A 61 -0.70 17.97 -3.80
CA PRO A 61 0.54 18.73 -3.86
C PRO A 61 1.67 18.04 -3.11
N SER A 62 2.91 18.38 -3.48
CA SER A 62 4.10 18.23 -2.64
C SER A 62 4.29 16.83 -2.03
N SER A 63 4.39 16.71 -0.71
CA SER A 63 4.69 15.45 -0.03
C SER A 63 3.54 14.47 -0.04
N ARG A 64 2.29 14.95 -0.04
CA ARG A 64 1.09 14.10 -0.18
C ARG A 64 1.14 13.31 -1.48
N TYR A 65 1.50 13.99 -2.58
CA TYR A 65 1.72 13.35 -3.87
C TYR A 65 2.85 12.32 -3.80
N ARG A 66 4.03 12.71 -3.29
CA ARG A 66 5.19 11.82 -3.21
C ARG A 66 4.89 10.54 -2.43
N ASN A 67 4.24 10.67 -1.28
CA ASN A 67 3.88 9.53 -0.44
C ASN A 67 2.88 8.61 -1.14
N LEU A 68 1.77 9.13 -1.67
CA LEU A 68 0.77 8.28 -2.35
C LEU A 68 1.33 7.64 -3.63
N ALA A 69 2.12 8.38 -4.41
CA ALA A 69 2.76 7.85 -5.62
C ALA A 69 3.75 6.73 -5.27
N ALA A 70 4.52 6.88 -4.18
CA ALA A 70 5.40 5.83 -3.71
C ALA A 70 4.65 4.57 -3.26
N VAL A 71 3.52 4.72 -2.55
CA VAL A 71 2.66 3.59 -2.17
C VAL A 71 2.11 2.88 -3.41
N ALA A 72 1.61 3.62 -4.40
CA ALA A 72 1.16 3.05 -5.67
C ALA A 72 2.30 2.29 -6.39
N HIS A 73 3.50 2.87 -6.42
CA HIS A 73 4.68 2.23 -6.99
C HIS A 73 5.06 0.93 -6.25
N GLN A 74 4.97 0.91 -4.91
CA GLN A 74 5.20 -0.30 -4.14
C GLN A 74 4.18 -1.38 -4.49
N VAL A 75 2.89 -1.07 -4.50
CA VAL A 75 1.82 -2.02 -4.86
C VAL A 75 2.07 -2.55 -6.28
N ALA A 76 2.40 -1.69 -7.23
CA ALA A 76 2.75 -2.09 -8.61
C ALA A 76 3.98 -3.00 -8.66
N GLY A 77 4.98 -2.78 -7.81
CA GLY A 77 6.17 -3.64 -7.71
C GLY A 77 5.86 -5.10 -7.42
N PHE A 78 4.71 -5.39 -6.81
CA PHE A 78 4.23 -6.73 -6.46
C PHE A 78 3.29 -7.36 -7.48
N TRP A 79 3.07 -6.76 -8.66
CA TRP A 79 2.04 -7.19 -9.63
C TRP A 79 2.08 -8.68 -10.02
N LYS A 80 3.23 -9.35 -9.94
CA LYS A 80 3.35 -10.80 -10.23
C LYS A 80 2.93 -11.71 -9.08
N GLY A 81 2.87 -11.17 -7.87
CA GLY A 81 2.80 -11.90 -6.60
C GLY A 81 1.50 -11.71 -5.84
N TYR A 82 0.47 -11.08 -6.41
CA TYR A 82 -0.83 -10.98 -5.74
C TYR A 82 -1.47 -12.37 -5.54
N ASP A 83 -1.97 -12.56 -4.33
CA ASP A 83 -2.85 -13.61 -3.82
C ASP A 83 -3.71 -12.98 -2.71
N SER A 84 -4.68 -13.71 -2.14
CA SER A 84 -5.60 -13.12 -1.14
C SER A 84 -4.88 -12.42 0.02
N PRO A 85 -3.89 -13.02 0.72
CA PRO A 85 -3.21 -12.33 1.82
C PRO A 85 -2.38 -11.10 1.41
N ARG A 86 -1.63 -11.20 0.31
CA ARG A 86 -0.79 -10.09 -0.18
C ARG A 86 -1.64 -8.98 -0.77
N GLY A 87 -2.69 -9.35 -1.50
CA GLY A 87 -3.70 -8.45 -2.03
C GLY A 87 -4.36 -7.67 -0.91
N ARG A 88 -4.87 -8.36 0.12
CA ARG A 88 -5.49 -7.73 1.28
C ARG A 88 -4.57 -6.69 1.91
N THR A 89 -3.29 -7.02 2.09
CA THR A 89 -2.33 -6.11 2.70
C THR A 89 -2.03 -4.89 1.83
N LEU A 90 -1.72 -5.12 0.55
CA LEU A 90 -1.26 -4.08 -0.37
C LEU A 90 -2.38 -3.09 -0.76
N PHE A 91 -3.57 -3.61 -1.06
CA PHE A 91 -4.68 -2.77 -1.51
C PHE A 91 -5.35 -2.04 -0.36
N ALA A 92 -5.52 -2.65 0.82
CA ALA A 92 -5.97 -1.91 2.00
C ALA A 92 -4.98 -0.78 2.37
N MET A 93 -3.67 -1.03 2.25
CA MET A 93 -2.64 0.00 2.45
C MET A 93 -2.78 1.14 1.43
N LEU A 94 -3.00 0.83 0.15
CA LEU A 94 -3.26 1.84 -0.89
C LEU A 94 -4.52 2.64 -0.58
N ALA A 95 -5.60 1.98 -0.20
CA ALA A 95 -6.88 2.58 0.14
C ALA A 95 -6.75 3.54 1.33
N PHE A 96 -6.07 3.10 2.39
CA PHE A 96 -5.82 3.92 3.57
C PHE A 96 -5.01 5.17 3.24
N ASN A 97 -3.88 5.02 2.52
CA ASN A 97 -3.06 6.15 2.09
C ASN A 97 -3.83 7.11 1.18
N THR A 98 -4.65 6.58 0.28
CA THR A 98 -5.49 7.38 -0.63
C THR A 98 -6.47 8.24 0.17
N ARG A 99 -7.23 7.65 1.10
CA ARG A 99 -8.18 8.38 1.97
C ARG A 99 -7.48 9.38 2.86
N TRP A 100 -6.36 8.98 3.49
CA TRP A 100 -5.58 9.86 4.35
C TRP A 100 -5.06 11.07 3.59
N PHE A 101 -4.30 10.85 2.53
CA PHE A 101 -3.67 11.95 1.79
C PHE A 101 -4.65 12.74 0.95
N ALA A 102 -5.91 12.33 0.76
CA ALA A 102 -6.94 13.19 0.20
C ALA A 102 -7.33 14.36 1.14
N SER A 103 -7.18 14.19 2.44
CA SER A 103 -7.72 15.11 3.46
C SER A 103 -6.70 15.58 4.50
N HIS A 104 -5.57 14.89 4.63
CA HIS A 104 -4.57 15.14 5.67
C HIS A 104 -3.17 15.30 5.09
N TRP A 105 -2.32 15.99 5.85
CA TRP A 105 -0.89 16.06 5.60
C TRP A 105 -0.14 14.87 6.22
N ASP A 106 1.15 14.83 5.97
CA ASP A 106 2.06 13.82 6.52
C ASP A 106 2.01 13.79 8.05
N GLN A 107 2.23 12.61 8.61
CA GLN A 107 2.44 12.42 10.04
C GLN A 107 3.93 12.37 10.38
N LYS A 108 4.23 12.58 11.66
CA LYS A 108 5.60 12.38 12.17
C LYS A 108 6.07 10.95 11.87
N PRO A 109 7.34 10.75 11.50
CA PRO A 109 7.89 9.40 11.28
C PRO A 109 7.64 8.50 12.50
N GLY A 110 7.26 7.24 12.26
CA GLY A 110 6.99 6.26 13.31
C GLY A 110 5.62 6.40 13.99
N LYS A 111 4.81 7.40 13.61
CA LYS A 111 3.46 7.54 14.15
C LYS A 111 2.55 6.44 13.60
N ASP A 112 1.89 5.73 14.49
CA ASP A 112 0.85 4.76 14.13
C ASP A 112 -0.53 5.41 14.10
N VAL A 113 -1.32 5.06 13.08
CA VAL A 113 -2.70 5.51 12.90
C VAL A 113 -3.59 4.30 12.65
N PHE A 114 -4.72 4.23 13.37
CA PHE A 114 -5.71 3.17 13.23
C PHE A 114 -6.61 3.42 12.02
N ASP A 115 -6.83 2.39 11.21
CA ASP A 115 -7.86 2.39 10.18
C ASP A 115 -9.05 1.56 10.65
N SER A 116 -10.15 2.23 11.01
CA SER A 116 -11.37 1.54 11.46
C SER A 116 -12.06 0.72 10.37
N SER A 117 -11.78 0.99 9.09
CA SER A 117 -12.33 0.19 7.98
C SER A 117 -11.58 -1.12 7.74
N ASP A 118 -10.36 -1.24 8.29
CA ASP A 118 -9.47 -2.38 8.09
C ASP A 118 -9.10 -3.10 9.40
N GLY A 119 -9.33 -2.46 10.55
CA GLY A 119 -9.03 -3.02 11.87
C GLY A 119 -7.54 -3.09 12.19
N ILE A 120 -6.69 -2.35 11.48
CA ILE A 120 -5.23 -2.40 11.61
C ILE A 120 -4.62 -1.03 11.85
N TRP A 121 -3.38 -1.01 12.35
CA TRP A 121 -2.58 0.21 12.46
C TRP A 121 -1.56 0.26 11.34
N TYR A 122 -1.51 1.41 10.67
CA TYR A 122 -0.45 1.74 9.73
C TYR A 122 0.54 2.71 10.36
N ARG A 123 1.82 2.52 10.05
CA ARG A 123 2.92 3.36 10.56
C ARG A 123 3.37 4.35 9.49
N ALA A 124 3.52 5.61 9.86
CA ALA A 124 4.00 6.66 8.98
C ALA A 124 5.51 6.56 8.71
N PHE A 125 5.90 6.57 7.44
CA PHE A 125 7.27 6.62 6.95
C PHE A 125 7.44 7.77 5.92
N PRO A 126 8.45 8.64 6.07
CA PRO A 126 8.70 9.70 5.10
C PRO A 126 8.96 9.16 3.69
N GLY A 127 8.27 9.72 2.71
CA GLY A 127 8.48 9.43 1.28
C GLY A 127 7.80 8.17 0.79
N ILE A 128 7.29 7.30 1.68
CA ILE A 128 6.53 6.09 1.33
C ILE A 128 5.18 6.02 2.06
N GLY A 129 4.73 7.11 2.69
CA GLY A 129 3.43 7.17 3.34
C GLY A 129 3.27 6.19 4.51
N PHE A 130 2.05 5.70 4.70
CA PHE A 130 1.67 4.79 5.76
C PHE A 130 1.86 3.34 5.33
N GLN A 131 2.61 2.57 6.11
CA GLN A 131 2.97 1.21 5.78
C GLN A 131 2.33 0.22 6.77
N PHE A 132 1.90 -0.94 6.25
CA PHE A 132 1.58 -2.06 7.13
C PHE A 132 2.86 -2.52 7.82
N HIS A 133 2.83 -2.58 9.15
CA HIS A 133 4.00 -2.89 9.96
C HIS A 133 3.68 -4.04 10.93
N PRO A 134 3.96 -5.30 10.54
CA PRO A 134 3.65 -6.49 11.34
C PRO A 134 4.02 -6.38 12.82
N LEU A 135 5.29 -6.10 13.15
CA LEU A 135 5.78 -6.06 14.53
C LEU A 135 5.00 -5.08 15.42
N GLU A 136 4.53 -3.98 14.85
CA GLU A 136 3.86 -2.91 15.61
C GLU A 136 2.39 -3.20 15.82
N ASN A 137 1.79 -3.99 14.93
CA ASN A 137 0.47 -4.55 15.14
C ASN A 137 0.52 -5.68 16.15
N PHE A 138 1.52 -6.56 16.11
CA PHE A 138 1.69 -7.58 17.15
C PHE A 138 1.98 -6.98 18.53
N GLY A 139 2.78 -5.91 18.62
CA GLY A 139 2.94 -5.16 19.87
C GLY A 139 1.62 -4.62 20.43
N LYS A 140 0.71 -4.15 19.56
CA LYS A 140 -0.64 -3.71 19.96
C LYS A 140 -1.52 -4.86 20.37
N LEU A 141 -1.48 -5.98 19.65
CA LEU A 141 -2.20 -7.20 20.01
C LEU A 141 -1.79 -7.67 21.40
N ASN A 142 -0.48 -7.76 21.68
CA ASN A 142 0.05 -8.13 22.99
C ASN A 142 -0.44 -7.18 24.09
N ASN A 143 -0.48 -5.87 23.81
CA ASN A 143 -1.01 -4.88 24.76
C ASN A 143 -2.51 -5.08 25.02
N PHE A 144 -3.33 -5.35 24.00
CA PHE A 144 -4.76 -5.63 24.18
C PHE A 144 -4.99 -6.90 24.99
N VAL A 145 -4.21 -7.96 24.75
CA VAL A 145 -4.23 -9.19 25.54
C VAL A 145 -3.85 -8.91 27.00
N ALA A 146 -2.77 -8.17 27.25
CA ALA A 146 -2.33 -7.81 28.60
C ALA A 146 -3.38 -6.98 29.36
N GLN A 147 -4.12 -6.13 28.65
CA GLN A 147 -5.23 -5.34 29.20
C GLN A 147 -6.53 -6.14 29.35
N LYS A 148 -6.56 -7.42 28.95
CA LYS A 148 -7.77 -8.26 28.87
C LYS A 148 -8.86 -7.63 27.99
N ASN A 149 -8.47 -6.84 26.99
CA ASN A 149 -9.38 -6.27 26.01
C ASN A 149 -9.61 -7.28 24.88
N THR A 150 -10.42 -8.30 25.17
CA THR A 150 -10.66 -9.43 24.26
C THR A 150 -11.24 -8.97 22.93
N THR A 151 -12.19 -8.04 22.94
CA THR A 151 -12.81 -7.51 21.71
C THR A 151 -11.78 -6.90 20.76
N ARG A 152 -10.88 -6.05 21.24
CA ARG A 152 -9.84 -5.46 20.38
C ARG A 152 -8.78 -6.47 19.98
N ALA A 153 -8.44 -7.40 20.86
CA ALA A 153 -7.48 -8.46 20.55
C ALA A 153 -8.00 -9.36 19.43
N GLU A 154 -9.26 -9.80 19.50
CA GLU A 154 -9.90 -10.64 18.48
C GLU A 154 -10.00 -9.92 17.14
N GLN A 155 -10.45 -8.65 17.14
CA GLN A 155 -10.52 -7.83 15.93
C GLN A 155 -9.16 -7.72 15.24
N LEU A 156 -8.11 -7.35 15.98
CA LEU A 156 -6.78 -7.19 15.40
C LEU A 156 -6.17 -8.53 14.99
N ALA A 157 -6.40 -9.60 15.75
CA ALA A 157 -5.97 -10.95 15.38
C ALA A 157 -6.58 -11.40 14.06
N GLN A 158 -7.88 -11.15 13.84
CA GLN A 158 -8.53 -11.46 12.57
C GLN A 158 -7.93 -10.63 11.41
N SER A 159 -7.79 -9.32 11.58
CA SER A 159 -7.15 -8.45 10.57
C SER A 159 -5.71 -8.86 10.25
N LEU A 160 -4.99 -9.45 11.20
CA LEU A 160 -3.67 -10.03 10.99
C LEU A 160 -3.77 -11.37 10.24
N LEU A 161 -4.68 -12.27 10.62
CA LEU A 161 -4.87 -13.56 9.95
C LEU A 161 -5.21 -13.40 8.46
N ASP A 162 -6.04 -12.43 8.11
CA ASP A 162 -6.40 -12.12 6.72
C ASP A 162 -5.18 -11.68 5.86
N ARG A 163 -4.06 -11.34 6.50
CA ARG A 163 -2.80 -10.91 5.89
C ARG A 163 -1.68 -11.95 6.01
N SER A 164 -1.97 -13.10 6.61
CA SER A 164 -0.98 -14.12 6.85
C SER A 164 -0.66 -14.90 5.58
N VAL A 165 0.63 -15.07 5.29
CA VAL A 165 1.12 -15.95 4.24
C VAL A 165 1.67 -17.23 4.85
N VAL A 166 1.69 -18.32 4.09
CA VAL A 166 2.38 -19.54 4.51
C VAL A 166 3.85 -19.47 4.08
N ARG A 167 4.77 -19.53 5.04
CA ARG A 167 6.23 -19.62 4.81
C ARG A 167 6.85 -20.68 5.72
N ALA A 168 7.67 -21.56 5.13
CA ALA A 168 8.37 -22.63 5.85
C ALA A 168 7.47 -23.50 6.76
N GLY A 169 6.20 -23.69 6.37
CA GLY A 169 5.23 -24.49 7.13
C GLY A 169 4.47 -23.74 8.23
N GLY A 170 4.74 -22.45 8.44
CA GLY A 170 4.04 -21.60 9.41
C GLY A 170 3.39 -20.36 8.78
N LEU A 171 2.56 -19.67 9.56
CA LEU A 171 2.03 -18.36 9.20
C LEU A 171 3.11 -17.28 9.39
N ALA A 172 3.16 -16.35 8.45
CA ALA A 172 4.10 -15.24 8.44
C ALA A 172 3.41 -13.96 7.98
N TRP A 173 3.97 -12.81 8.36
CA TRP A 173 3.50 -11.49 7.96
C TRP A 173 4.61 -10.74 7.26
N GLU A 174 4.35 -10.34 6.02
CA GLU A 174 5.34 -9.73 5.14
C GLU A 174 5.35 -8.20 5.26
N TYR A 175 6.54 -7.63 5.16
CA TYR A 175 6.80 -6.21 4.95
C TYR A 175 6.96 -5.95 3.45
N TYR A 176 6.24 -4.96 2.92
CA TYR A 176 6.22 -4.62 1.49
C TYR A 176 7.03 -3.37 1.14
N PHE A 177 7.91 -2.94 2.04
CA PHE A 177 8.82 -1.81 1.85
C PHE A 177 10.25 -2.19 2.22
N ARG A 178 11.23 -1.45 1.71
CA ARG A 178 12.64 -1.62 2.09
C ARG A 178 12.87 -1.03 3.48
N PHE A 179 13.56 -1.78 4.34
CA PHE A 179 13.96 -1.33 5.66
C PHE A 179 15.24 -2.06 6.07
N GLU A 180 16.22 -1.33 6.64
CA GLU A 180 17.48 -1.88 7.17
C GLU A 180 18.20 -2.92 6.27
N GLY A 181 18.13 -2.73 4.95
CA GLY A 181 18.76 -3.63 3.96
C GLY A 181 17.89 -4.82 3.49
N GLY A 182 16.72 -5.04 4.09
CA GLY A 182 15.75 -6.06 3.65
C GLY A 182 15.13 -5.74 2.29
N GLN A 183 15.12 -6.72 1.38
CA GLN A 183 14.40 -6.62 0.11
C GLN A 183 12.97 -7.13 0.27
N PRO A 184 11.95 -6.32 -0.06
CA PRO A 184 10.56 -6.73 0.10
C PRO A 184 10.17 -7.77 -0.98
N PRO A 185 9.30 -8.77 -0.64
CA PRO A 185 8.72 -8.95 0.67
C PRO A 185 9.72 -9.65 1.61
N TRP A 186 9.86 -9.12 2.83
CA TRP A 186 10.67 -9.74 3.89
C TRP A 186 9.82 -9.93 5.15
N ILE A 187 10.27 -10.82 6.04
CA ILE A 187 9.62 -11.08 7.34
C ILE A 187 10.58 -10.68 8.45
N SER A 188 10.05 -10.18 9.56
CA SER A 188 10.81 -10.06 10.81
C SER A 188 10.84 -11.40 11.55
N GLY A 189 11.87 -11.64 12.36
CA GLY A 189 12.00 -12.85 13.19
C GLY A 189 11.12 -12.83 14.45
N MET A 190 9.84 -12.51 14.29
CA MET A 190 8.85 -12.55 15.38
C MET A 190 8.67 -13.95 15.94
#